data_AF-B7HAT4-F1
#
_entry.id   AF-B7HAT4-F1
#
_cell.length_a   1.000
_cell.length_b   1.000
_cell.length_c   1.000
_cell.angle_alpha   90.00
_cell.angle_beta   90.00
_cell.angle_gamma   90.00
#
_symmetry.space_group_name_H-M   'P 1'
#
loop_
_entity.id
_entity.type
_entity.pdbx_description
1 polymer ?
#
loop_
_entity_poly.entity_id
_entity_poly.type
_entity_poly.pdbx_seq_one_letter_code
_entity_poly.pdbx_strand_id
1 'polypeptide(L)' 'MTCNIDHSIEDVMNKLESQKSFLSEEIFKGLKGFLQGNHSQETLNDIFHLLKKYDLVSEEERETRNAQLLHIMR' A
#
# COMPACT_ATOMS: atom_id res chain seq x y z
N MET A 1 -11.54 -7.21 -1.24
CA MET A 1 -11.42 -8.05 -2.46
C MET A 1 -10.86 -9.41 -2.03
N THR A 2 -11.32 -10.52 -2.60
CA THR A 2 -10.84 -11.87 -2.25
C THR A 2 -9.38 -12.05 -2.71
N CYS A 3 -8.43 -11.80 -1.80
CA CYS A 3 -7.07 -12.30 -1.91
C CYS A 3 -7.12 -13.83 -1.81
N ASN A 4 -6.65 -14.54 -2.83
CA ASN A 4 -6.50 -16.00 -2.77
C ASN A 4 -5.18 -16.42 -2.10
N ILE A 5 -4.31 -15.44 -1.80
CA ILE A 5 -2.99 -15.63 -1.20
C ILE A 5 -2.84 -14.53 -0.14
N ASP A 6 -2.47 -14.93 1.07
CA ASP A 6 -2.13 -13.99 2.14
C ASP A 6 -0.80 -13.33 1.82
N HIS A 7 -0.80 -12.00 1.68
CA HIS A 7 0.41 -11.24 1.41
C HIS A 7 1.18 -11.00 2.70
N SER A 8 2.46 -11.41 2.70
CA SER A 8 3.35 -11.13 3.81
C SER A 8 3.74 -9.65 3.85
N ILE A 9 4.19 -9.16 5.02
CA ILE A 9 4.74 -7.79 5.15
C ILE A 9 5.86 -7.55 4.12
N GLU A 10 6.65 -8.58 3.84
CA GLU A 10 7.73 -8.52 2.86
C GLU A 10 7.20 -8.29 1.43
N ASP A 11 6.11 -8.97 1.04
CA ASP A 11 5.45 -8.75 -0.25
C ASP A 11 4.94 -7.30 -0.38
N VAL A 12 4.32 -6.79 0.68
CA VAL A 12 3.81 -5.42 0.72
C VAL A 12 4.96 -4.41 0.65
N MET A 13 6.06 -4.64 1.39
CA MET A 13 7.24 -3.77 1.35
C MET A 13 7.92 -3.79 -0.02
N ASN A 14 8.10 -4.96 -0.62
CA ASN A 14 8.65 -5.08 -1.98
C ASN A 14 7.78 -4.33 -2.99
N LYS A 15 6.45 -4.39 -2.81
CA LYS A 15 5.52 -3.64 -3.64
C LYS A 15 5.65 -2.13 -3.43
N LEU A 16 5.71 -1.69 -2.18
CA LEU A 16 5.89 -0.29 -1.81
C LEU A 16 7.18 0.29 -2.40
N GLU A 17 8.31 -0.41 -2.27
CA GLU A 17 9.60 -0.01 -2.85
C GLU A 17 9.53 0.07 -4.39
N SER A 18 8.85 -0.88 -5.05
CA SER A 18 8.67 -0.82 -6.52
C SER A 18 7.88 0.40 -6.99
N GLN A 19 6.98 0.91 -6.15
CA GLN A 19 6.09 2.04 -6.45
C GLN A 19 6.62 3.37 -5.90
N LYS A 20 7.77 3.37 -5.22
CA LYS A 20 8.39 4.55 -4.59
C LYS A 20 8.54 5.73 -5.56
N SER A 21 8.84 5.48 -6.83
CA SER A 21 8.99 6.53 -7.85
C SER A 21 7.67 7.20 -8.23
N PHE A 22 6.53 6.54 -7.98
CA PHE A 22 5.18 7.05 -8.27
C PHE A 22 4.44 7.52 -7.01
N LEU A 23 4.90 7.10 -5.83
CA LEU A 23 4.36 7.49 -4.53
C LEU A 23 5.02 8.76 -4.01
N SER A 24 4.24 9.57 -3.31
CA SER A 24 4.77 10.69 -2.55
C SER A 24 5.64 10.18 -1.39
N GLU A 25 6.73 10.91 -1.11
CA GLU A 25 7.69 10.53 -0.08
C GLU A 25 7.05 10.42 1.32
N GLU A 26 6.05 11.25 1.60
CA GLU A 26 5.27 11.22 2.85
C GLU A 26 4.55 9.89 3.04
N ILE A 27 3.77 9.46 2.03
CA ILE A 27 3.01 8.20 2.06
C ILE A 27 3.98 7.02 2.13
N PHE A 28 5.07 7.06 1.36
CA PHE A 28 6.07 6.01 1.37
C PHE A 28 6.71 5.82 2.75
N LYS A 29 7.18 6.91 3.38
CA LYS A 29 7.78 6.86 4.72
C LYS A 29 6.76 6.42 5.76
N GLY A 30 5.53 6.94 5.68
CA GLY A 30 4.45 6.60 6.59
C GLY A 30 4.04 5.13 6.50
N LEU A 31 3.81 4.59 5.31
CA LEU A 31 3.52 3.17 5.10
C LEU A 31 4.67 2.28 5.55
N LYS A 32 5.91 2.67 5.25
CA LYS A 32 7.09 1.91 5.69
C LYS A 32 7.18 1.82 7.20
N GLY A 33 6.92 2.92 7.92
CA GLY A 33 6.85 2.93 9.39
C GLY A 33 5.65 2.15 9.92
N PHE A 34 4.49 2.27 9.26
CA PHE A 34 3.30 1.52 9.60
C PHE A 34 3.58 0.02 9.52
N LEU A 35 4.05 -0.48 8.37
CA LEU A 35 4.34 -1.89 8.09
C LEU A 35 5.39 -2.53 9.02
N GLN A 36 6.17 -1.76 9.77
CA GLN A 36 7.08 -2.28 10.79
C GLN A 36 6.36 -2.77 12.06
N GLY A 37 5.08 -2.43 12.24
CA GLY A 37 4.23 -2.94 13.31
C GLY A 37 3.60 -4.31 13.01
N ASN A 38 2.84 -4.83 13.98
CA ASN A 38 2.02 -6.03 13.77
C ASN A 38 0.68 -5.63 13.13
N HIS A 39 0.45 -6.11 11.91
CA HIS A 39 -0.78 -5.87 11.15
C HIS A 39 -1.53 -7.16 10.87
N SER A 40 -2.85 -7.03 10.75
CA SER A 40 -3.69 -8.13 10.31
C SER A 40 -3.45 -8.43 8.83
N GLN A 41 -3.69 -9.68 8.41
CA GLN A 41 -3.61 -10.07 7.00
C GLN A 41 -4.55 -9.26 6.11
N GLU A 42 -5.72 -8.88 6.63
CA GLU A 42 -6.68 -8.02 5.92
C GLU A 42 -6.04 -6.66 5.58
N THR A 43 -5.38 -6.03 6.55
CA THR A 43 -4.67 -4.77 6.37
C THR A 43 -3.54 -4.89 5.34
N LEU A 44 -2.73 -5.96 5.42
CA LEU A 44 -1.63 -6.19 4.47
C LEU A 44 -2.16 -6.41 3.05
N ASN A 45 -3.23 -7.19 2.92
CA ASN A 45 -3.88 -7.45 1.64
C ASN A 45 -4.46 -6.16 1.05
N ASP A 46 -5.14 -5.34 1.85
CA ASP A 46 -5.69 -4.07 1.39
C ASP A 46 -4.59 -3.11 0.92
N ILE A 47 -3.52 -2.92 1.71
CA ILE A 47 -2.38 -2.09 1.29
C ILE A 47 -1.77 -2.64 -0.01
N PHE A 48 -1.57 -3.95 -0.13
CA PHE A 48 -1.04 -4.56 -1.35
C PHE A 48 -1.96 -4.27 -2.56
N HIS A 49 -3.27 -4.41 -2.38
CA HIS A 49 -4.26 -4.13 -3.42
C HIS A 49 -4.27 -2.65 -3.84
N LEU A 50 -4.12 -1.73 -2.90
CA LEU A 50 -4.02 -0.30 -3.18
C LEU A 50 -2.73 0.04 -3.96
N LEU A 51 -1.63 -0.63 -3.64
CA LEU A 51 -0.36 -0.50 -4.35
C LEU A 51 -0.31 -1.28 -5.68
N LYS A 52 -1.24 -2.21 -5.91
CA LYS A 52 -1.28 -3.05 -7.10
C LYS A 52 -1.68 -2.21 -8.32
N LYS A 53 -0.84 -2.23 -9.36
CA LYS A 53 -1.01 -1.42 -10.58
C LYS A 53 -1.08 0.08 -10.30
N TYR A 54 -0.46 0.56 -9.21
CA TYR A 54 -0.47 1.98 -8.85
C TYR A 54 0.19 2.85 -9.93
N ASP A 55 1.21 2.30 -10.59
CA ASP A 55 1.88 2.84 -11.77
C ASP A 55 0.96 2.98 -13.00
N LEU A 56 -0.09 2.17 -13.11
CA LEU A 56 -0.97 2.13 -14.30
C LEU A 56 -2.33 2.83 -14.11
N VAL A 57 -2.69 3.20 -12.88
CA VAL A 57 -3.96 3.91 -12.63
C VAL A 57 -3.86 5.40 -12.93
N SER A 58 -5.02 6.01 -13.16
CA SER A 58 -5.18 7.45 -13.36
C SER A 58 -4.77 8.24 -12.11
N GLU A 59 -4.47 9.52 -12.28
CA GLU A 59 -4.11 10.42 -11.16
C GLU A 59 -5.24 10.51 -10.12
N GLU A 60 -6.50 10.55 -10.55
CA GLU A 60 -7.68 10.55 -9.67
C GLU A 60 -7.78 9.26 -8.83
N GLU A 61 -7.52 8.09 -9.44
CA GLU A 61 -7.46 6.82 -8.70
C GLU A 61 -6.25 6.76 -7.76
N ARG A 62 -5.11 7.36 -8.15
CA ARG A 62 -3.95 7.49 -7.26
C ARG A 62 -4.29 8.32 -6.04
N GLU A 63 -4.96 9.46 -6.21
CA GLU A 63 -5.43 10.28 -5.09
C GLU A 63 -6.40 9.54 -4.19
N THR A 64 -7.35 8.80 -4.78
CA THR A 64 -8.29 7.96 -4.01
C THR A 64 -7.56 6.89 -3.19
N ARG A 65 -6.57 6.22 -3.81
CA ARG A 65 -5.73 5.23 -3.12
C ARG A 65 -4.87 5.86 -2.05
N ASN A 66 -4.33 7.05 -2.29
CA ASN A 66 -3.57 7.80 -1.28
C ASN A 66 -4.45 8.12 -0.07
N ALA A 67 -5.68 8.58 -0.28
CA ALA A 67 -6.63 8.82 0.80
C ALA A 67 -6.94 7.52 1.59
N GLN A 68 -7.09 6.39 0.90
CA GLN A 68 -7.31 5.09 1.54
C GLN A 68 -6.08 4.61 2.34
N LEU A 69 -4.87 4.76 1.79
CA LEU A 69 -3.62 4.42 2.48
C LEU A 69 -3.45 5.27 3.74
N LEU A 70 -3.71 6.58 3.65
CA LEU A 70 -3.69 7.48 4.79
C LEU A 70 -4.76 7.13 5.83
N HIS A 71 -5.93 6.65 5.41
CA HIS A 71 -6.98 6.20 6.32
C HIS A 71 -6.57 4.95 7.10
N ILE A 72 -5.89 3.99 6.45
CA ILE A 72 -5.39 2.77 7.09
C ILE A 72 -4.31 3.07 8.14
N MET A 73 -3.48 4.07 7.88
CA MET A 73 -2.39 4.49 8.78
C MET A 73 -2.84 5.36 9.96
N ARG A 74 -4.13 5.73 10.01
CA ARG A 74 -4.68 6.66 11.00
C ARG A 74 -5.15 5.93 12.25
#